data_AF-A0A9Y4TRJ6-F1
#
_entry.id   AF-A0A9Y4TRJ6-F1
#
_cell.length_a   1.000
_cell.length_b   1.000
_cell.length_c   1.000
_cell.angle_alpha   90.00
_cell.angle_beta   90.00
_cell.angle_gamma   90.00
#
_symmetry.space_group_name_H-M   'P 1'
#
loop_
_entity.id
_entity.type
_entity.pdbx_description
1 polymer ?
#
loop_
_entity_poly.entity_id
_entity_poly.type
_entity_poly.pdbx_seq_one_letter_code
_entity_poly.pdbx_strand_id
1 'polypeptide(L)'
;MGVDHATHRATGCSLSETQTLLRVTMRDQVPTLLHHVQQTCKVPAIIPLLIKKFRGESNGLRSGDTFNIVLLGLTGTGKSASGNTILTAMNPHLKPKQLFESRPSSIPITTKCQFKTIRSLYSRRVGVVDTPDFLNDEINDQAQVEECKKFCQPGHYVVLLVIQMGRFTEGEKGMLERLEMKLDCRIRENTIVLLTHGENAKGNVQSFIDERSHLRHIVNECGNRCHVFKNTSKEPKQVMELFKKIPDYETIFPEFTEKQSLIGCRVG
;
A
#
# COMPACT_ATOMS: atom_id res chain seq x y z
N MET A 1 -12.38 1.72 81.85
CA MET A 1 -12.79 2.76 80.89
C MET A 1 -11.59 3.08 80.02
N GLY A 2 -11.69 2.82 78.72
CA GLY A 2 -10.62 3.04 77.74
C GLY A 2 -11.04 2.40 76.42
N VAL A 3 -11.46 3.24 75.48
CA VAL A 3 -12.14 2.96 74.23
C VAL A 3 -11.12 2.83 73.08
N ASP A 4 -11.42 1.91 72.15
CA ASP A 4 -11.09 1.83 70.72
C ASP A 4 -9.76 2.35 70.14
N HIS A 5 -9.14 1.52 69.31
CA HIS A 5 -9.13 1.77 67.85
C HIS A 5 -8.73 0.52 67.06
N ALA A 6 -9.73 -0.12 66.46
CA ALA A 6 -9.55 -1.06 65.37
C ALA A 6 -9.22 -0.26 64.09
N THR A 7 -7.97 -0.32 63.65
CA THR A 7 -7.55 0.29 62.38
C THR A 7 -8.01 -0.60 61.23
N HIS A 8 -9.11 -0.21 60.59
CA HIS A 8 -9.51 -0.71 59.27
C HIS A 8 -8.36 -0.49 58.26
N ARG A 9 -7.71 -1.58 57.82
CA ARG A 9 -6.92 -1.55 56.58
C ARG A 9 -7.88 -1.43 55.41
N ALA A 10 -8.08 -0.22 54.92
CA ALA A 10 -8.55 -0.01 53.55
C ALA A 10 -7.47 -0.58 52.62
N THR A 11 -7.73 -1.72 51.99
CA THR A 11 -6.94 -2.21 50.87
C THR A 11 -7.14 -1.22 49.72
N GLY A 12 -6.18 -0.32 49.52
CA GLY A 12 -6.18 0.60 48.39
C GLY A 12 -6.14 -0.20 47.09
N CYS A 13 -7.22 -0.15 46.31
CA CYS A 13 -7.24 -0.64 44.93
C CYS A 13 -6.21 0.17 44.15
N SER A 14 -5.20 -0.51 43.61
CA SER A 14 -4.11 0.14 42.87
C SER A 14 -4.64 0.81 41.60
N LEU A 15 -3.94 1.85 41.13
CA LEU A 15 -4.27 2.53 39.86
C LEU A 15 -4.29 1.54 38.67
N SER A 16 -3.49 0.47 38.76
CA SER A 16 -3.47 -0.62 37.77
C SER A 16 -4.71 -1.51 37.83
N GLU A 17 -5.24 -1.80 39.02
CA GLU A 17 -6.45 -2.62 39.17
C GLU A 17 -7.69 -1.85 38.72
N THR A 18 -7.79 -0.56 39.05
CA THR A 18 -8.86 0.32 38.54
C THR A 18 -8.79 0.50 37.02
N GLN A 19 -7.61 0.64 36.43
CA GLN A 19 -7.45 0.69 34.96
C GLN A 19 -7.80 -0.65 34.29
N THR A 20 -7.46 -1.78 34.91
CA THR A 20 -7.77 -3.11 34.39
C THR A 20 -9.26 -3.37 34.45
N LEU A 21 -9.90 -3.03 35.57
CA LEU A 21 -11.35 -3.16 35.73
C LEU A 21 -12.10 -2.26 34.74
N LEU A 22 -11.67 -1.01 34.54
CA LEU A 22 -12.24 -0.13 33.50
C LEU A 22 -12.11 -0.74 32.09
N ARG A 23 -10.98 -1.36 31.77
CA ARG A 23 -10.75 -2.02 30.47
C ARG A 23 -11.61 -3.27 30.28
N VAL A 24 -11.82 -4.05 31.33
CA VAL A 24 -12.70 -5.23 31.30
C VAL A 24 -14.16 -4.80 31.12
N THR A 25 -14.64 -3.86 31.93
CA THR A 25 -16.02 -3.35 31.85
C THR A 25 -16.32 -2.69 30.49
N MET A 26 -15.36 -1.96 29.91
CA MET A 26 -15.49 -1.39 28.56
C MET A 26 -15.55 -2.47 27.47
N ARG A 27 -14.75 -3.54 27.56
CA ARG A 27 -14.76 -4.64 26.58
C ARG A 27 -16.08 -5.39 26.56
N ASP A 28 -16.71 -5.59 27.72
CA ASP A 28 -17.95 -6.36 27.83
C ASP A 28 -19.18 -5.59 27.29
N GLN A 29 -19.12 -4.25 27.22
CA GLN A 29 -20.19 -3.42 26.67
C GLN A 29 -20.09 -3.20 25.14
N VAL A 30 -18.91 -3.39 24.54
CA VAL A 30 -18.67 -3.16 23.10
C VAL A 30 -19.54 -4.03 22.18
N PRO A 31 -19.74 -5.35 22.42
CA PRO A 31 -20.60 -6.17 21.57
C PRO A 31 -22.06 -5.71 21.55
N THR A 32 -22.59 -5.32 22.71
CA THR A 32 -23.97 -4.84 22.86
C THR A 32 -24.17 -3.50 22.15
N LEU A 33 -23.21 -2.58 22.26
CA LEU A 33 -23.21 -1.31 21.52
C LEU A 33 -23.06 -1.53 20.01
N LEU A 34 -22.23 -2.49 19.57
CA LEU A 34 -22.06 -2.83 18.15
C LEU A 34 -23.37 -3.31 17.53
N HIS A 35 -24.06 -4.22 18.23
CA HIS A 35 -25.35 -4.75 17.81
C HIS A 35 -26.41 -3.64 17.71
N HIS A 36 -26.42 -2.71 18.68
CA HIS A 36 -27.33 -1.57 18.65
C HIS A 36 -27.02 -0.61 17.49
N VAL A 37 -25.75 -0.34 17.18
CA VAL A 37 -25.33 0.48 16.03
C VAL A 37 -25.73 -0.18 14.71
N GLN A 38 -25.56 -1.49 14.57
CA GLN A 38 -25.99 -2.22 13.37
C GLN A 38 -27.51 -2.13 13.13
N GLN A 39 -28.30 -2.08 14.21
CA GLN A 39 -29.76 -2.01 14.11
C GLN A 39 -30.32 -0.59 13.97
N THR A 40 -29.63 0.42 14.49
CA THR A 40 -30.13 1.81 14.52
C THR A 40 -29.52 2.71 13.44
N CYS A 41 -28.37 2.34 12.87
CA CYS A 41 -27.69 3.17 11.87
C CYS A 41 -28.36 3.04 10.49
N LYS A 42 -28.99 4.12 10.02
CA LYS A 42 -29.71 4.18 8.74
C LYS A 42 -28.80 4.35 7.50
N VAL A 43 -27.48 4.38 7.69
CA VAL A 43 -26.48 4.55 6.62
C VAL A 43 -25.49 3.38 6.65
N PRO A 44 -25.69 2.34 5.83
CA PRO A 44 -24.89 1.11 5.88
C PRO A 44 -23.38 1.32 5.71
N ALA A 45 -22.97 2.34 4.95
CA ALA A 45 -21.57 2.67 4.69
C ALA A 45 -20.79 3.16 5.93
N ILE A 46 -21.47 3.65 6.97
CA ILE A 46 -20.84 4.21 8.18
C ILE A 46 -20.61 3.15 9.26
N ILE A 47 -21.32 2.02 9.19
CA ILE A 47 -21.24 0.92 10.17
C ILE A 47 -19.80 0.42 10.36
N PRO A 48 -18.99 0.15 9.31
CA PRO A 48 -17.60 -0.31 9.47
C PRO A 48 -16.70 0.72 10.19
N LEU A 49 -16.92 2.02 9.97
CA LEU A 49 -16.17 3.09 10.62
C LEU A 49 -16.50 3.20 12.11
N LEU A 50 -17.78 3.08 12.48
CA LEU A 50 -18.19 3.09 13.88
C LEU A 50 -17.65 1.87 14.64
N ILE A 51 -17.69 0.68 14.01
CA ILE A 51 -17.10 -0.54 14.58
C ILE A 51 -15.61 -0.35 14.90
N LYS A 52 -14.85 0.27 13.98
CA LYS A 52 -13.42 0.61 14.21
C LYS A 52 -13.21 1.57 15.37
N LYS A 53 -14.15 2.49 15.62
CA LYS A 53 -14.09 3.47 16.72
C LYS A 53 -14.42 2.85 18.08
N PHE A 54 -15.40 1.94 18.15
CA PHE A 54 -15.78 1.26 19.39
C PHE A 54 -14.77 0.21 19.87
N ARG A 55 -13.98 -0.39 18.96
CA ARG A 55 -12.95 -1.39 19.33
C ARG A 55 -11.76 -0.83 20.12
N GLY A 56 -11.69 0.49 20.37
CA GLY A 56 -10.72 1.06 21.31
C GLY A 56 -9.26 0.75 20.96
N GLU A 57 -8.87 0.86 19.70
CA GLU A 57 -7.45 0.83 19.33
C GLU A 57 -6.77 2.13 19.83
N SER A 58 -6.09 2.01 20.97
CA SER A 58 -5.20 3.02 21.56
C SER A 58 -4.10 3.46 20.59
N ASN A 59 -3.71 4.74 20.67
CA ASN A 59 -2.64 5.42 19.91
C ASN A 59 -1.23 4.80 20.09
N GLY A 60 -1.03 3.57 19.63
CA GLY A 60 0.24 3.06 19.14
C GLY A 60 0.22 3.16 17.60
N LEU A 61 1.38 3.42 16.99
CA LEU A 61 1.59 3.59 15.54
C LEU A 61 0.76 2.57 14.72
N ARG A 62 -0.41 2.97 14.20
CA ARG A 62 -1.32 2.06 13.51
C ARG A 62 -0.73 1.66 12.17
N SER A 63 -0.74 0.36 11.91
CA SER A 63 -0.60 -0.26 10.58
C SER A 63 -1.70 0.19 9.60
N GLY A 64 -2.70 0.98 10.04
CA GLY A 64 -3.84 1.43 9.23
C GLY A 64 -3.70 2.80 8.55
N ASP A 65 -2.65 3.60 8.78
CA ASP A 65 -2.52 4.94 8.15
C ASP A 65 -1.61 4.98 6.92
N THR A 66 -0.93 3.87 6.61
CA THR A 66 -0.03 3.79 5.46
C THR A 66 -0.76 3.15 4.28
N PHE A 67 -0.67 3.78 3.11
CA PHE A 67 -1.04 3.16 1.84
C PHE A 67 0.20 2.57 1.19
N ASN A 68 0.22 1.27 0.94
CA ASN A 68 1.38 0.55 0.42
C ASN A 68 1.31 0.42 -1.10
N ILE A 69 2.40 0.78 -1.77
CA ILE A 69 2.63 0.52 -3.18
C ILE A 69 3.61 -0.65 -3.25
N VAL A 70 3.10 -1.82 -3.66
CA VAL A 70 3.89 -3.05 -3.73
C VAL A 70 4.35 -3.28 -5.16
N LEU A 71 5.66 -3.33 -5.37
CA LEU A 71 6.25 -3.50 -6.69
C LEU A 71 6.50 -4.98 -6.93
N LEU A 72 5.83 -5.60 -7.90
CA LEU A 72 6.02 -7.00 -8.29
C LEU A 72 6.48 -7.09 -9.74
N GLY A 73 7.16 -8.18 -10.11
CA GLY A 73 7.64 -8.41 -11.47
C GLY A 73 9.01 -9.08 -11.49
N LEU A 74 9.51 -9.38 -12.69
CA LEU A 74 10.77 -10.12 -12.86
C LEU A 74 12.00 -9.31 -12.46
N THR A 75 13.13 -10.01 -12.31
CA THR A 75 14.44 -9.39 -12.10
C THR A 75 14.80 -8.49 -13.30
N GLY A 76 15.30 -7.28 -13.02
CA GLY A 76 15.76 -6.35 -14.06
C GLY A 76 14.65 -5.54 -14.76
N THR A 77 13.37 -5.75 -14.45
CA THR A 77 12.27 -4.97 -15.08
C THR A 77 12.17 -3.53 -14.57
N GLY A 78 12.95 -3.16 -13.54
CA GLY A 78 13.05 -1.79 -13.04
C GLY A 78 12.20 -1.49 -11.80
N LYS A 79 11.83 -2.50 -11.00
CA LYS A 79 11.08 -2.32 -9.73
C LYS A 79 11.72 -1.27 -8.82
N SER A 80 12.96 -1.48 -8.38
CA SER A 80 13.70 -0.58 -7.49
C SER A 80 13.81 0.85 -8.06
N ALA A 81 14.07 0.98 -9.37
CA ALA A 81 14.13 2.27 -10.06
C ALA A 81 12.78 3.00 -10.01
N SER A 82 11.68 2.31 -10.30
CA SER A 82 10.33 2.87 -10.23
C SER A 82 9.91 3.24 -8.81
N GLY A 83 10.32 2.45 -7.82
CA GLY A 83 10.15 2.81 -6.41
C GLY A 83 10.87 4.12 -6.07
N ASN A 84 12.10 4.29 -6.55
CA ASN A 84 12.86 5.53 -6.38
C ASN A 84 12.24 6.73 -7.08
N THR A 85 11.65 6.54 -8.28
CA THR A 85 10.88 7.58 -8.99
C THR A 85 9.69 8.04 -8.14
N ILE A 86 8.92 7.12 -7.55
CA ILE A 86 7.78 7.43 -6.67
C ILE A 86 8.26 8.20 -5.43
N LEU A 87 9.26 7.66 -4.73
CA LEU A 87 9.79 8.24 -3.50
C LEU A 87 10.32 9.67 -3.72
N THR A 88 11.09 9.87 -4.80
CA THR A 88 11.72 11.17 -5.11
C THR A 88 10.70 12.20 -5.56
N ALA A 89 9.70 11.81 -6.36
CA ALA A 89 8.64 12.73 -6.79
C ALA A 89 7.81 13.26 -5.61
N MET A 90 7.62 12.43 -4.58
CA MET A 90 6.88 12.79 -3.38
C MET A 90 7.73 13.52 -2.34
N ASN A 91 9.03 13.25 -2.30
CA ASN A 91 9.96 13.97 -1.45
C ASN A 91 11.31 14.17 -2.18
N PRO A 92 11.50 15.33 -2.85
CA PRO A 92 12.72 15.63 -3.60
C PRO A 92 13.99 15.74 -2.73
N HIS A 93 13.84 15.83 -1.41
CA HIS A 93 14.96 16.00 -0.47
C HIS A 93 15.45 14.69 0.15
N LEU A 94 14.98 13.53 -0.34
CA LEU A 94 15.46 12.23 0.12
C LEU A 94 16.96 12.07 -0.12
N LYS A 95 17.65 11.59 0.91
CA LYS A 95 19.07 11.20 0.80
C LYS A 95 19.19 9.87 0.05
N PRO A 96 20.31 9.59 -0.65
CA PRO A 96 20.51 8.33 -1.38
C PRO A 96 20.24 7.06 -0.56
N LYS A 97 20.61 7.04 0.73
CA LYS A 97 20.36 5.91 1.65
C LYS A 97 18.87 5.61 1.92
N GLN A 98 17.98 6.54 1.58
CA GLN A 98 16.53 6.40 1.73
C GLN A 98 15.89 5.82 0.46
N LEU A 99 16.66 5.65 -0.60
CA LEU A 99 16.24 5.01 -1.85
C LEU A 99 16.63 3.53 -1.86
N PHE A 100 16.05 2.78 -2.78
CA PHE A 100 16.42 1.40 -3.09
C PHE A 100 17.71 1.36 -3.90
N GLU A 101 18.54 0.33 -3.69
CA GLU A 101 19.67 0.09 -4.57
C GLU A 101 19.12 -0.29 -5.96
N SER A 102 19.52 0.46 -6.99
CA SER A 102 19.03 0.28 -8.35
C SER A 102 20.14 0.56 -9.33
N ARG A 103 20.70 -0.50 -9.92
CA ARG A 103 21.73 -0.42 -10.96
C ARG A 103 21.65 -1.64 -11.89
N PRO A 104 22.16 -1.54 -13.13
CA PRO A 104 22.33 -2.71 -13.98
C PRO A 104 23.21 -3.76 -13.27
N SER A 105 22.80 -5.02 -13.36
CA SER A 105 23.51 -6.15 -12.76
C SER A 105 23.14 -7.43 -13.50
N SER A 106 24.11 -8.36 -13.61
CA SER A 106 23.87 -9.72 -14.11
C SER A 106 23.28 -10.65 -13.05
N ILE A 107 23.34 -10.25 -11.79
CA ILE A 107 22.75 -10.98 -10.64
C ILE A 107 21.65 -10.16 -9.98
N PRO A 108 20.66 -10.79 -9.34
CA PRO A 108 19.63 -10.07 -8.59
C PRO A 108 20.24 -9.24 -7.45
N ILE A 109 19.87 -7.95 -7.39
CA ILE A 109 20.27 -7.04 -6.30
C ILE A 109 19.27 -7.16 -5.15
N THR A 110 17.98 -7.03 -5.45
CA THR A 110 16.90 -7.16 -4.46
C THR A 110 16.60 -8.65 -4.25
N THR A 111 17.11 -9.21 -3.16
CA THR A 111 16.86 -10.60 -2.73
C THR A 111 15.91 -10.70 -1.53
N LYS A 112 15.54 -9.56 -0.93
CA LYS A 112 14.61 -9.46 0.18
C LYS A 112 13.64 -8.32 -0.04
N CYS A 113 12.44 -8.41 0.52
CA CYS A 113 11.50 -7.30 0.55
C CYS A 113 12.11 -6.10 1.28
N GLN A 114 12.04 -4.93 0.66
CA GLN A 114 12.53 -3.67 1.24
C GLN A 114 11.39 -2.67 1.30
N PHE A 115 11.21 -2.05 2.46
CA PHE A 115 10.15 -1.08 2.71
C PHE A 115 10.72 0.31 2.97
N LYS A 116 10.22 1.31 2.25
CA LYS A 116 10.52 2.73 2.48
C LYS A 116 9.22 3.48 2.65
N THR A 117 9.11 4.26 3.72
CA THR A 117 7.93 5.11 3.96
C THR A 117 8.28 6.56 3.80
N ILE A 118 7.34 7.31 3.25
CA ILE A 118 7.37 8.77 3.19
C ILE A 118 6.04 9.31 3.69
N ARG A 119 6.11 10.46 4.37
CA ARG A 119 4.90 11.25 4.62
C ARG A 119 4.59 11.96 3.31
N SER A 120 3.44 11.66 2.72
CA SER A 120 3.00 12.37 1.52
C SER A 120 2.88 13.87 1.81
N LEU A 121 2.99 14.69 0.77
CA LEU A 121 2.66 16.13 0.79
C LEU A 121 1.18 16.39 1.20
N TYR A 122 0.38 15.32 1.30
CA TYR A 122 -1.06 15.30 1.45
C TYR A 122 -1.51 14.41 2.63
N SER A 123 -0.79 14.53 3.76
CA SER A 123 -1.07 13.96 5.09
C SER A 123 -1.09 12.43 5.26
N ARG A 124 -1.42 11.62 4.24
CA ARG A 124 -1.38 10.15 4.28
C ARG A 124 0.06 9.62 4.16
N ARG A 125 0.40 8.58 4.93
CA ARG A 125 1.70 7.90 4.77
C ARG A 125 1.66 7.02 3.53
N VAL A 126 2.68 7.08 2.69
CA VAL A 126 2.84 6.17 1.55
C VAL A 126 4.06 5.30 1.81
N GLY A 127 3.84 4.00 1.77
CA GLY A 127 4.88 2.99 1.80
C GLY A 127 5.17 2.51 0.39
N VAL A 128 6.44 2.37 0.02
CA VAL A 128 6.86 1.71 -1.21
C VAL A 128 7.59 0.44 -0.81
N VAL A 129 7.15 -0.69 -1.37
CA VAL A 129 7.72 -2.01 -1.11
C VAL A 129 8.40 -2.49 -2.40
N ASP A 130 9.72 -2.53 -2.40
CA ASP A 130 10.49 -3.22 -3.44
C ASP A 130 10.61 -4.70 -3.07
N THR A 131 10.42 -5.59 -4.04
CA THR A 131 10.37 -7.03 -3.79
C THR A 131 11.42 -7.78 -4.60
N PRO A 132 11.87 -8.96 -4.14
CA PRO A 132 12.61 -9.85 -5.00
C PRO A 132 11.70 -10.40 -6.12
N ASP A 133 12.31 -11.05 -7.09
CA ASP A 133 11.57 -11.79 -8.11
C ASP A 133 11.07 -13.13 -7.54
N PHE A 134 9.82 -13.18 -7.08
CA PHE A 134 9.20 -14.39 -6.53
C PHE A 134 9.00 -15.52 -7.55
N LEU A 135 9.23 -15.24 -8.84
CA LEU A 135 9.13 -16.22 -9.92
C LEU A 135 10.49 -16.78 -10.34
N ASN A 136 11.59 -16.29 -9.75
CA ASN A 136 12.93 -16.81 -9.93
C ASN A 136 13.25 -17.81 -8.80
N ASP A 137 13.39 -19.08 -9.15
CA ASP A 137 13.63 -20.17 -8.19
C ASP A 137 14.97 -20.04 -7.42
N GLU A 138 15.97 -19.32 -7.96
CA GLU A 138 17.27 -19.13 -7.30
C GLU A 138 17.21 -18.17 -6.10
N ILE A 139 16.24 -17.25 -6.10
CA ILE A 139 16.10 -16.20 -5.08
C ILE A 139 14.72 -16.19 -4.41
N ASN A 140 13.81 -17.07 -4.82
CA ASN A 140 12.51 -17.20 -4.21
C ASN A 140 12.65 -17.78 -2.80
N ASP A 141 12.39 -16.93 -1.81
CA ASP A 141 12.33 -17.28 -0.39
C ASP A 141 10.88 -17.11 0.11
N GLN A 142 10.27 -18.21 0.57
CA GLN A 142 8.90 -18.20 1.08
C GLN A 142 8.72 -17.20 2.24
N ALA A 143 9.76 -16.96 3.05
CA ALA A 143 9.68 -15.95 4.10
C ALA A 143 9.50 -14.54 3.53
N GLN A 144 10.08 -14.24 2.36
CA GLN A 144 9.87 -12.96 1.67
C GLN A 144 8.47 -12.87 1.04
N VAL A 145 7.92 -14.00 0.56
CA VAL A 145 6.53 -14.06 0.09
C VAL A 145 5.56 -13.75 1.23
N GLU A 146 5.73 -14.38 2.39
CA GLU A 146 4.91 -14.10 3.58
C GLU A 146 5.11 -12.67 4.10
N GLU A 147 6.32 -12.12 4.02
CA GLU A 147 6.57 -10.72 4.34
C GLU A 147 5.83 -9.78 3.37
N CYS A 148 5.85 -10.08 2.07
CA CYS A 148 5.14 -9.31 1.04
C CYS A 148 3.64 -9.24 1.34
N LYS A 149 3.01 -10.36 1.72
CA LYS A 149 1.58 -10.42 2.06
C LYS A 149 1.18 -9.44 3.16
N LYS A 150 2.08 -9.17 4.13
CA LYS A 150 1.81 -8.21 5.22
C LYS A 150 1.61 -6.78 4.73
N PHE A 151 2.13 -6.43 3.55
CA PHE A 151 1.93 -5.12 2.93
C PHE A 151 0.63 -5.02 2.13
N CYS A 152 0.01 -6.15 1.78
CA CYS A 152 -1.21 -6.24 0.98
C CYS A 152 -2.49 -6.24 1.85
N GLN A 153 -2.58 -5.32 2.82
CA GLN A 153 -3.76 -5.23 3.70
C GLN A 153 -4.98 -4.72 2.90
N PRO A 154 -6.15 -5.40 2.93
CA PRO A 154 -7.32 -5.01 2.15
C PRO A 154 -7.68 -3.52 2.30
N GLY A 155 -7.81 -2.80 1.18
CA GLY A 155 -8.14 -1.37 1.15
C GLY A 155 -6.97 -0.40 1.43
N HIS A 156 -5.76 -0.92 1.66
CA HIS A 156 -4.58 -0.11 2.00
C HIS A 156 -3.36 -0.39 1.11
N TYR A 157 -3.56 -0.99 -0.07
CA TYR A 157 -2.47 -1.23 -1.01
C TYR A 157 -2.88 -1.12 -2.48
N VAL A 158 -1.87 -0.91 -3.32
CA VAL A 158 -1.92 -1.13 -4.76
C VAL A 158 -0.69 -1.93 -5.16
N VAL A 159 -0.84 -2.85 -6.12
CA VAL A 159 0.28 -3.53 -6.75
C VAL A 159 0.65 -2.79 -8.03
N LEU A 160 1.93 -2.51 -8.23
CA LEU A 160 2.47 -2.18 -9.55
C LEU A 160 3.14 -3.43 -10.11
N LEU A 161 2.54 -4.01 -11.14
CA LEU A 161 3.12 -5.12 -11.88
C LEU A 161 4.09 -4.57 -12.92
N VAL A 162 5.39 -4.61 -12.62
CA VAL A 162 6.45 -3.93 -13.35
C VAL A 162 6.97 -4.78 -14.49
N ILE A 163 6.76 -4.30 -15.72
CA ILE A 163 7.16 -4.93 -16.97
C ILE A 163 8.04 -3.95 -17.75
N GLN A 164 9.15 -4.42 -18.32
CA GLN A 164 10.04 -3.59 -19.14
C GLN A 164 9.54 -3.49 -20.58
N MET A 165 9.41 -2.26 -21.11
CA MET A 165 9.09 -2.07 -22.52
C MET A 165 10.20 -2.63 -23.42
N GLY A 166 9.79 -3.33 -24.48
CA GLY A 166 10.70 -3.99 -25.43
C GLY A 166 11.20 -5.37 -24.99
N ARG A 167 10.92 -5.79 -23.75
CA ARG A 167 11.30 -7.10 -23.21
C ARG A 167 10.08 -7.83 -22.65
N PHE A 168 9.21 -8.29 -23.55
CA PHE A 168 8.15 -9.24 -23.20
C PHE A 168 8.57 -10.61 -23.73
N THR A 169 9.03 -11.47 -22.83
CA THR A 169 9.51 -12.83 -23.11
C THR A 169 8.50 -13.85 -22.60
N GLU A 170 8.79 -15.15 -22.78
CA GLU A 170 7.99 -16.21 -22.17
C GLU A 170 7.93 -16.12 -20.63
N GLY A 171 8.92 -15.47 -19.99
CA GLY A 171 8.93 -15.27 -18.55
C GLY A 171 7.75 -14.43 -18.04
N GLU A 172 7.27 -13.48 -18.85
CA GLU A 172 6.13 -12.62 -18.54
C GLU A 172 4.78 -13.31 -18.77
N LYS A 173 4.74 -14.42 -19.51
CA LYS A 173 3.51 -15.15 -19.80
C LYS A 173 2.98 -15.82 -18.54
N GLY A 174 1.70 -15.56 -18.24
CA GLY A 174 1.07 -16.06 -17.02
C GLY A 174 1.65 -15.47 -15.73
N MET A 175 2.42 -14.38 -15.80
CA MET A 175 3.11 -13.80 -14.64
C MET A 175 2.12 -13.43 -13.54
N LEU A 176 0.97 -12.82 -13.90
CA LEU A 176 -0.04 -12.38 -12.95
C LEU A 176 -0.60 -13.57 -12.17
N GLU A 177 -0.98 -14.65 -12.87
CA GLU A 177 -1.53 -15.87 -12.29
C GLU A 177 -0.50 -16.59 -11.41
N ARG A 178 0.75 -16.67 -11.87
CA ARG A 178 1.84 -17.27 -11.10
C ARG A 178 2.14 -16.48 -9.82
N LEU A 179 2.09 -15.15 -9.87
CA LEU A 179 2.24 -14.30 -8.70
C LEU A 179 1.06 -14.44 -7.73
N GLU A 180 -0.18 -14.49 -8.23
CA GLU A 180 -1.36 -14.74 -7.41
C GLU A 180 -1.29 -16.10 -6.71
N MET A 181 -0.83 -17.15 -7.41
CA MET A 181 -0.59 -18.47 -6.83
C MET A 181 0.51 -18.44 -5.75
N LYS A 182 1.62 -17.73 -5.99
CA LYS A 182 2.70 -17.58 -4.99
C LYS A 182 2.24 -16.82 -3.76
N LEU A 183 1.49 -15.73 -3.95
CA LEU A 183 0.98 -14.90 -2.86
C LEU A 183 -0.26 -15.49 -2.18
N ASP A 184 -0.86 -16.55 -2.73
CA ASP A 184 -2.14 -17.09 -2.28
C ASP A 184 -3.19 -15.99 -2.08
N CYS A 185 -3.23 -15.06 -3.04
CA CYS A 185 -4.04 -13.85 -2.96
C CYS A 185 -4.40 -13.39 -4.37
N ARG A 186 -5.67 -13.05 -4.58
CA ARG A 186 -6.12 -12.41 -5.81
C ARG A 186 -5.77 -10.93 -5.77
N ILE A 187 -4.77 -10.52 -6.54
CA ILE A 187 -4.25 -9.13 -6.51
C ILE A 187 -4.75 -8.29 -7.68
N ARG A 188 -5.24 -8.90 -8.79
CA ARG A 188 -5.55 -8.19 -10.03
C ARG A 188 -6.52 -7.00 -9.88
N GLU A 189 -7.46 -7.06 -8.93
CA GLU A 189 -8.41 -5.97 -8.63
C GLU A 189 -7.71 -4.72 -8.09
N ASN A 190 -6.51 -4.85 -7.49
CA ASN A 190 -5.70 -3.77 -6.96
C ASN A 190 -4.38 -3.58 -7.74
N THR A 191 -4.28 -4.11 -8.96
CA THR A 191 -3.05 -4.04 -9.77
C THR A 191 -3.14 -2.99 -10.87
N ILE A 192 -2.05 -2.23 -11.04
CA ILE A 192 -1.77 -1.40 -12.22
C ILE A 192 -0.56 -2.01 -12.93
N VAL A 193 -0.66 -2.26 -14.23
CA VAL A 193 0.50 -2.67 -15.03
C VAL A 193 1.40 -1.45 -15.22
N LEU A 194 2.64 -1.53 -14.75
CA LEU A 194 3.63 -0.46 -14.88
C LEU A 194 4.66 -0.84 -15.94
N LEU A 195 4.64 -0.13 -17.06
CA LEU A 195 5.65 -0.26 -18.11
C LEU A 195 6.83 0.66 -17.82
N THR A 196 8.04 0.09 -17.73
CA THR A 196 9.28 0.86 -17.57
C THR A 196 10.01 1.02 -18.89
N HIS A 197 11.05 1.87 -18.90
CA HIS A 197 11.78 2.25 -20.13
C HIS A 197 10.87 2.95 -21.14
N GLY A 198 9.99 3.83 -20.66
CA GLY A 198 9.06 4.59 -21.49
C GLY A 198 9.72 5.50 -22.54
N GLU A 199 11.03 5.74 -22.43
CA GLU A 199 11.84 6.36 -23.49
C GLU A 199 11.88 5.53 -24.79
N ASN A 200 11.70 4.21 -24.69
CA ASN A 200 11.64 3.30 -25.84
C ASN A 200 10.25 3.25 -26.49
N ALA A 201 9.25 3.94 -25.92
CA ALA A 201 7.93 4.06 -26.50
C ALA A 201 7.98 4.93 -27.78
N LYS A 202 8.27 4.31 -28.92
CA LYS A 202 8.12 4.94 -30.23
C LYS A 202 6.63 4.97 -30.59
N GLY A 203 5.92 6.00 -30.14
CA GLY A 203 4.49 6.20 -30.46
C GLY A 203 3.55 6.05 -29.27
N ASN A 204 2.31 5.62 -29.54
CA ASN A 204 1.26 5.47 -28.52
C ASN A 204 1.51 4.20 -27.67
N VAL A 205 1.43 4.32 -26.35
CA VAL A 205 1.51 3.17 -25.43
C VAL A 205 0.45 2.12 -25.76
N GLN A 206 -0.72 2.55 -26.23
CA GLN A 206 -1.80 1.65 -26.60
C GLN A 206 -1.41 0.72 -27.77
N SER A 207 -0.73 1.22 -28.80
CA SER A 207 -0.29 0.37 -29.91
C SER A 207 0.75 -0.66 -29.43
N PHE A 208 1.64 -0.27 -28.53
CA PHE A 208 2.60 -1.20 -27.91
C PHE A 208 1.89 -2.35 -27.16
N ILE A 209 0.79 -2.06 -26.47
CA ILE A 209 -0.03 -3.07 -25.79
C ILE A 209 -0.75 -3.95 -26.80
N ASP A 210 -1.41 -3.35 -27.79
CA ASP A 210 -2.29 -4.06 -28.74
C ASP A 210 -1.55 -5.03 -29.67
N GLU A 211 -0.31 -4.72 -30.02
CA GLU A 211 0.58 -5.59 -30.79
C GLU A 211 0.95 -6.89 -30.06
N ARG A 212 0.76 -6.96 -28.74
CA ARG A 212 1.24 -8.05 -27.87
C ARG A 212 0.07 -8.68 -27.13
N SER A 213 -0.46 -9.77 -27.68
CA SER A 213 -1.64 -10.46 -27.16
C SER A 213 -1.57 -10.77 -25.65
N HIS A 214 -0.41 -11.22 -25.17
CA HIS A 214 -0.20 -11.53 -23.75
C HIS A 214 -0.14 -10.28 -22.86
N LEU A 215 0.53 -9.22 -23.29
CA LEU A 215 0.55 -7.96 -22.53
C LEU A 215 -0.86 -7.35 -22.46
N ARG A 216 -1.58 -7.34 -23.59
CA ARG A 216 -2.98 -6.92 -23.65
C ARG A 216 -3.85 -7.75 -22.69
N HIS A 217 -3.65 -9.07 -22.64
CA HIS A 217 -4.37 -9.93 -21.71
C HIS A 217 -4.13 -9.53 -20.25
N ILE A 218 -2.87 -9.34 -19.82
CA ILE A 218 -2.54 -8.93 -18.45
C ILE A 218 -3.16 -7.56 -18.11
N VAL A 219 -3.09 -6.60 -19.04
CA VAL A 219 -3.71 -5.27 -18.86
C VAL A 219 -5.23 -5.37 -18.70
N ASN A 220 -5.88 -6.23 -19.50
CA ASN A 220 -7.32 -6.48 -19.41
C ASN A 220 -7.71 -7.12 -18.08
N GLU A 221 -6.95 -8.13 -17.62
CA GLU A 221 -7.16 -8.77 -16.31
C GLU A 221 -6.98 -7.79 -15.14
N CYS A 222 -6.18 -6.75 -15.34
CA CYS A 222 -6.01 -5.65 -14.39
C CYS A 222 -7.03 -4.51 -14.63
N GLY A 223 -8.15 -4.73 -15.31
CA GLY A 223 -9.20 -3.73 -15.50
C GLY A 223 -8.76 -2.55 -16.37
N ASN A 224 -7.94 -2.82 -17.40
CA ASN A 224 -7.37 -1.82 -18.33
C ASN A 224 -6.48 -0.76 -17.66
N ARG A 225 -5.97 -1.02 -16.45
CA ARG A 225 -5.06 -0.11 -15.74
C ARG A 225 -3.62 -0.36 -16.17
N CYS A 226 -3.09 0.58 -16.95
CA CYS A 226 -1.69 0.61 -17.36
C CYS A 226 -1.10 2.01 -17.15
N HIS A 227 0.17 2.09 -16.77
CA HIS A 227 0.92 3.34 -16.62
C HIS A 227 2.35 3.17 -17.17
N VAL A 228 2.99 4.26 -17.58
CA VAL A 228 4.35 4.23 -18.14
C VAL A 228 5.26 5.15 -17.36
N PHE A 229 6.38 4.61 -16.89
CA PHE A 229 7.45 5.38 -16.27
C PHE A 229 8.66 5.55 -17.17
N LYS A 230 9.19 6.76 -17.15
CA LYS A 230 10.55 7.09 -17.59
C LYS A 230 11.37 7.28 -16.33
N ASN A 231 11.95 6.21 -15.81
CA ASN A 231 12.70 6.23 -14.53
C ASN A 231 13.92 7.16 -14.57
N THR A 232 14.38 7.56 -15.78
CA THR A 232 15.42 8.58 -16.00
C THR A 232 14.90 10.02 -15.86
N SER A 233 13.59 10.24 -15.98
CA SER A 233 12.96 11.54 -15.78
C SER A 233 12.65 11.78 -14.31
N LYS A 234 12.90 13.01 -13.85
CA LYS A 234 12.56 13.48 -12.50
C LYS A 234 11.21 14.20 -12.45
N GLU A 235 10.43 14.16 -13.53
CA GLU A 235 9.14 14.84 -13.60
C GLU A 235 8.13 14.23 -12.61
N PRO A 236 7.61 15.00 -11.63
CA PRO A 236 6.64 14.48 -10.67
C PRO A 236 5.30 14.11 -11.31
N LYS A 237 4.99 14.67 -12.49
CA LYS A 237 3.73 14.48 -13.20
C LYS A 237 3.42 13.00 -13.48
N GLN A 238 4.42 12.20 -13.83
CA GLN A 238 4.21 10.76 -14.08
C GLN A 238 3.67 10.05 -12.82
N VAL A 239 4.20 10.40 -11.64
CA VAL A 239 3.76 9.81 -10.37
C VAL A 239 2.35 10.29 -10.02
N MET A 240 2.02 11.57 -10.26
CA MET A 240 0.66 12.07 -10.06
C MET A 240 -0.37 11.35 -10.96
N GLU A 241 -0.04 11.14 -12.24
CA GLU A 241 -0.90 10.41 -13.19
C GLU A 241 -0.97 8.91 -12.91
N LEU A 242 0.06 8.32 -12.26
CA LEU A 242 -0.03 6.96 -11.72
C LEU A 242 -1.06 6.91 -10.59
N PHE A 243 -0.99 7.85 -9.65
CA PHE A 243 -1.85 7.86 -8.47
C PHE A 243 -3.34 7.96 -8.84
N LYS A 244 -3.69 8.76 -9.85
CA LYS A 244 -5.06 8.86 -10.39
C LYS A 244 -5.62 7.53 -10.93
N LYS A 245 -4.76 6.54 -11.21
CA LYS A 245 -5.15 5.21 -11.70
C LYS A 245 -5.34 4.19 -10.58
N ILE A 246 -5.04 4.56 -9.34
CA ILE A 246 -5.29 3.72 -8.15
C ILE A 246 -6.81 3.60 -7.96
N PRO A 247 -7.35 2.38 -7.73
CA PRO A 247 -8.75 2.20 -7.35
C PRO A 247 -9.12 3.06 -6.15
N ASP A 248 -10.31 3.66 -6.20
CA ASP A 248 -10.81 4.52 -5.12
C ASP A 248 -9.88 5.70 -4.76
N TYR A 249 -9.04 6.14 -5.72
CA TYR A 249 -8.04 7.20 -5.52
C TYR A 249 -8.61 8.44 -4.81
N GLU A 250 -9.80 8.91 -5.20
CA GLU A 250 -10.43 10.10 -4.59
C GLU A 250 -10.76 9.90 -3.11
N THR A 251 -11.11 8.66 -2.72
CA THR A 251 -11.37 8.30 -1.33
C THR A 251 -10.07 8.11 -0.55
N ILE A 252 -9.05 7.56 -1.20
CA ILE A 252 -7.77 7.22 -0.57
C ILE A 252 -6.88 8.47 -0.39
N PHE A 253 -6.98 9.41 -1.33
CA PHE A 253 -6.15 10.61 -1.45
C PHE A 253 -6.98 11.88 -1.72
N PRO A 254 -7.97 12.23 -0.88
CA PRO A 254 -8.91 13.33 -1.14
C PRO A 254 -8.24 14.70 -1.29
N GLU A 255 -7.15 14.94 -0.54
CA GLU A 255 -6.38 16.19 -0.59
C GLU A 255 -5.68 16.43 -1.94
N PHE A 256 -5.43 15.37 -2.73
CA PHE A 256 -4.91 15.56 -4.09
C PHE A 256 -5.97 16.13 -5.04
N THR A 257 -7.25 15.91 -4.75
CA THR A 257 -8.40 16.44 -5.50
C THR A 257 -8.70 17.88 -5.07
N GLU A 258 -8.63 18.19 -3.77
CA GLU A 258 -8.90 19.53 -3.23
C GLU A 258 -7.84 20.58 -3.61
N LYS A 259 -6.54 20.23 -3.65
CA LYS A 259 -5.53 21.19 -4.15
C LYS A 259 -5.69 21.49 -5.64
N GLN A 260 -6.33 20.61 -6.42
CA GLN A 260 -6.62 20.87 -7.84
C GLN A 260 -7.80 21.83 -8.02
N SER A 261 -8.84 21.76 -7.18
CA SER A 261 -9.97 22.72 -7.23
C SER A 261 -9.52 24.13 -6.88
N LEU A 262 -8.61 24.29 -5.92
CA LEU A 262 -8.04 25.60 -5.55
C LEU A 262 -7.10 26.20 -6.61
N ILE A 263 -6.48 25.37 -7.46
CA ILE A 263 -5.67 25.84 -8.60
C ILE A 263 -6.59 26.19 -9.79
N GLY A 264 -7.69 25.45 -9.98
CA GLY A 264 -8.70 25.74 -11.00
C GLY A 264 -9.51 27.02 -10.75
N CYS A 265 -9.71 27.41 -9.49
CA CYS A 265 -10.43 28.66 -9.14
C CYS A 265 -9.58 29.94 -9.26
N ARG A 266 -8.32 29.89 -9.72
CA ARG A 266 -7.47 31.09 -9.94
C ARG A 266 -7.38 31.53 -11.40
N VAL A 267 -8.18 30.93 -12.29
CA VAL A 267 -8.36 31.40 -13.67
C VAL A 267 -9.86 31.57 -13.90
N GLY A 268 -10.38 32.71 -13.45
CA GLY A 268 -11.75 33.16 -13.64
C GLY A 268 -11.81 34.66 -13.41
#